data_AF-A0A1H6KJ90-F1
#
_entry.id   AF-A0A1H6KJ90-F1
#
_cell.length_a   1.000
_cell.length_b   1.000
_cell.length_c   1.000
_cell.angle_alpha   90.00
_cell.angle_beta   90.00
_cell.angle_gamma   90.00
#
_symmetry.space_group_name_H-M   'P 1'
#
loop_
_entity.id
_entity.type
_entity.pdbx_description
1 polymer ?
#
loop_
_entity_poly.entity_id
_entity_poly.type
_entity_poly.pdbx_seq_one_letter_code
_entity_poly.pdbx_strand_id
1 'polypeptide(L)'
;MEIIGSEKRIPDGIIYINGLPVVVFEFKSAIREEATIHNAFEQLTIGYKRDIPELFKYNAFCVISDGVNNKAGSFFAPYEFYYAWRRVAGLAKDVDGIDSMFTLVQGMFNQNRLRDIIQNFIYIPDTSKKDEKIVCRYPQYYAARALYENIKKAEKPNGDGKGGTYFGATGSGKSFTMLYLTRLLMKSEHFESPTIVLITDRTDLDDQLSGQFTNAKSFIGDDNIKSVESRAELRTLMQGRRSGGVFLTTIHKFTEDTELLTERTNIICISDEAHRSQTNLDQKVKITSKGVKKTFGFARYLHDSLPNATFVGFTGTPIDATLDVFGKVVDSYTTAESVRDEITVGIVHEGRAATVVLHNSKLEEIEKYYEEACERRG
;
A
#
# COMPACT_ATOMS: atom_id res chain seq x y z
N MET A 1 27.17 26.76 -9.86
CA MET A 1 26.11 26.57 -10.88
C MET A 1 25.07 27.65 -10.60
N GLU A 2 24.84 28.58 -11.51
CA GLU A 2 23.90 29.70 -11.29
C GLU A 2 22.47 29.23 -11.56
N ILE A 3 21.53 29.53 -10.67
CA ILE A 3 20.11 29.20 -10.86
C ILE A 3 19.54 30.27 -11.79
N ILE A 4 19.16 29.86 -13.01
CA ILE A 4 18.60 30.76 -14.02
C ILE A 4 17.10 30.89 -13.78
N GLY A 5 16.60 32.12 -13.76
CA GLY A 5 15.19 32.44 -13.57
C GLY A 5 14.85 33.87 -13.99
N SER A 6 13.59 34.24 -13.86
CA SER A 6 13.11 35.61 -14.10
C SER A 6 13.54 36.58 -13.01
N GLU A 7 13.72 36.08 -11.78
CA GLU A 7 14.14 36.86 -10.62
C GLU A 7 15.30 36.16 -9.91
N LYS A 8 16.16 36.94 -9.25
CA LYS A 8 17.24 36.38 -8.44
C LYS A 8 16.67 35.80 -7.15
N ARG A 9 16.70 34.47 -7.02
CA ARG A 9 16.31 33.73 -5.80
C ARG A 9 17.48 32.89 -5.29
N ILE A 10 17.54 32.74 -3.97
CA ILE A 10 18.55 31.94 -3.28
C ILE A 10 17.79 30.96 -2.38
N PRO A 11 17.62 29.70 -2.82
CA PRO A 11 17.08 28.65 -1.96
C PRO A 11 18.01 28.39 -0.77
N ASP A 12 17.46 28.02 0.38
CA ASP A 12 18.26 27.85 1.60
C ASP A 12 19.16 26.61 1.55
N GLY A 13 18.77 25.57 0.83
CA GLY A 13 19.59 24.38 0.63
C GLY A 13 19.22 23.61 -0.64
N ILE A 14 20.22 23.02 -1.28
CA ILE A 14 20.04 22.17 -2.47
C ILE A 14 20.97 20.97 -2.36
N ILE A 15 20.43 19.77 -2.55
CA ILE A 15 21.23 18.56 -2.75
C ILE A 15 21.40 18.33 -4.24
N TYR A 16 22.67 18.22 -4.64
CA TYR A 16 23.05 17.84 -5.99
C TYR A 16 23.47 16.37 -6.04
N ILE A 17 22.98 15.63 -7.02
CA ILE A 17 23.49 14.30 -7.37
C ILE A 17 23.99 14.37 -8.81
N ASN A 18 25.30 14.13 -9.01
CA ASN A 18 25.96 14.22 -10.33
C ASN A 18 25.70 15.55 -11.06
N GLY A 19 25.61 16.65 -10.31
CA GLY A 19 25.35 17.99 -10.87
C GLY A 19 23.87 18.34 -11.08
N LEU A 20 22.93 17.42 -10.84
CA LEU A 20 21.50 17.69 -10.95
C LEU A 20 20.91 18.14 -9.60
N PRO A 21 20.12 19.24 -9.53
CA PRO A 21 19.48 19.70 -8.30
C PRO A 21 18.27 18.82 -7.97
N VAL A 22 18.47 17.80 -7.14
CA VAL A 22 17.45 16.76 -6.90
C VAL A 22 16.55 17.08 -5.71
N VAL A 23 17.05 17.78 -4.68
CA VAL A 23 16.24 18.13 -3.51
C VAL A 23 16.46 19.60 -3.17
N VAL A 24 15.38 20.32 -2.96
CA VAL A 24 15.40 21.74 -2.58
C VAL A 24 14.81 21.88 -1.19
N PHE A 25 15.52 22.62 -0.34
CA PHE A 25 15.15 22.91 1.04
C PHE A 25 14.74 24.35 1.17
N GLU A 26 13.72 24.57 1.99
CA GLU A 26 13.34 25.89 2.47
C GLU A 26 13.18 25.82 3.99
N PHE A 27 13.90 26.71 4.68
CA PHE A 27 13.98 26.77 6.12
C PHE A 27 13.27 28.01 6.66
N LYS A 28 12.67 27.87 7.83
CA LYS A 28 12.11 28.96 8.62
C LYS A 28 12.66 28.90 10.03
N SER A 29 12.43 29.98 10.78
CA SER A 29 12.96 30.12 12.13
C SER A 29 11.93 29.65 13.14
N ALA A 30 12.27 28.66 13.97
CA ALA A 30 11.40 28.20 15.07
C ALA A 30 11.00 29.29 16.08
N ILE A 31 11.74 30.42 16.14
CA ILE A 31 11.49 31.50 17.11
C ILE A 31 10.55 32.59 16.58
N ARG A 32 10.13 32.54 15.32
CA ARG A 32 9.20 33.52 14.71
C ARG A 32 7.86 32.86 14.46
N GLU A 33 6.85 33.20 15.25
CA GLU A 33 5.51 32.60 15.16
C GLU A 33 4.87 32.82 13.78
N GLU A 34 5.16 33.95 13.13
CA GLU A 34 4.67 34.29 11.79
C GLU A 34 5.37 33.53 10.66
N ALA A 35 6.51 32.87 10.91
CA ALA A 35 7.31 32.17 9.90
C ALA A 35 7.11 30.66 10.01
N THR A 36 5.99 30.18 9.48
CA THR A 36 5.59 28.76 9.59
C THR A 36 6.20 27.90 8.48
N ILE A 37 6.26 26.58 8.68
CA ILE A 37 6.59 25.63 7.61
C ILE A 37 5.63 25.69 6.41
N HIS A 38 4.41 26.22 6.59
CA HIS A 38 3.51 26.51 5.47
C HIS A 38 4.05 27.63 4.59
N ASN A 39 4.65 28.68 5.17
CA ASN A 39 5.28 29.74 4.39
C ASN A 39 6.50 29.22 3.61
N ALA A 40 7.23 28.24 4.15
CA ALA A 40 8.28 27.54 3.40
C ALA A 40 7.70 26.80 2.18
N PHE A 41 6.57 26.11 2.37
CA PHE A 41 5.86 25.43 1.28
C PHE A 41 5.39 26.40 0.19
N GLU A 42 4.78 27.54 0.55
CA GLU A 42 4.34 28.57 -0.40
C GLU A 42 5.53 29.17 -1.15
N GLN A 43 6.66 29.40 -0.47
CA GLN A 43 7.86 29.92 -1.11
C GLN A 43 8.41 28.98 -2.16
N LEU A 44 8.44 27.67 -1.89
CA LEU A 44 8.83 26.65 -2.88
C LEU A 44 7.83 26.58 -4.05
N THR A 45 6.55 26.38 -3.75
CA THR A 45 5.54 25.97 -4.74
C THR A 45 4.87 27.11 -5.50
N ILE A 46 4.92 28.34 -4.97
CA ILE A 46 4.37 29.54 -5.60
C ILE A 46 5.51 30.47 -6.01
N GLY A 47 6.36 30.86 -5.04
CA GLY A 47 7.45 31.82 -5.25
C GLY A 47 8.49 31.31 -6.24
N TYR A 48 9.21 30.25 -5.88
CA TYR A 48 10.28 29.69 -6.72
C TYR A 48 9.73 29.06 -7.99
N LYS A 49 8.52 28.49 -7.97
CA LYS A 49 7.84 28.04 -9.20
C LYS A 49 7.70 29.15 -10.24
N ARG A 50 7.34 30.36 -9.81
CA ARG A 50 7.19 31.52 -10.69
C ARG A 50 8.55 32.10 -11.10
N ASP A 51 9.48 32.17 -10.17
CA ASP A 51 10.69 32.99 -10.30
C ASP A 51 11.90 32.21 -10.85
N ILE A 52 12.04 30.94 -10.47
CA ILE A 52 13.16 30.05 -10.85
C ILE A 52 12.64 28.64 -11.23
N PRO A 53 11.69 28.49 -12.17
CA PRO A 53 11.08 27.20 -12.52
C PRO A 53 12.10 26.15 -13.00
N GLU A 54 13.19 26.59 -13.62
CA GLU A 54 14.27 25.74 -14.14
C GLU A 54 14.91 24.88 -13.04
N LEU A 55 14.92 25.35 -11.79
CA LEU A 55 15.44 24.59 -10.65
C LEU A 55 14.69 23.27 -10.44
N PHE A 56 13.40 23.21 -10.79
CA PHE A 56 12.54 22.08 -10.47
C PHE A 56 12.46 21.02 -11.58
N LYS A 57 13.13 21.21 -12.72
CA LYS A 57 13.12 20.24 -13.83
C LYS A 57 13.62 18.85 -13.43
N TYR A 58 14.65 18.80 -12.58
CA TYR A 58 15.25 17.56 -12.07
C TYR A 58 14.89 17.29 -10.60
N ASN A 59 13.99 18.09 -10.02
CA ASN A 59 13.63 17.95 -8.63
C ASN A 59 12.95 16.60 -8.40
N ALA A 60 13.48 15.83 -7.47
CA ALA A 60 12.86 14.63 -6.93
C ALA A 60 11.75 15.02 -5.93
N PHE A 61 12.11 15.79 -4.90
CA PHE A 61 11.17 16.27 -3.88
C PHE A 61 11.70 17.51 -3.16
N CYS A 62 10.86 18.14 -2.33
CA CYS A 62 11.23 19.31 -1.54
C CYS A 62 11.17 19.00 -0.05
N VAL A 63 11.91 19.77 0.75
CA VAL A 63 11.88 19.75 2.21
C VAL A 63 11.50 21.11 2.74
N ILE A 64 10.56 21.12 3.68
CA ILE A 64 10.18 22.29 4.46
C ILE A 64 10.52 22.03 5.93
N SER A 65 11.11 23.03 6.58
CA SER A 65 11.54 22.88 7.96
C SER A 65 11.59 24.20 8.72
N ASP A 66 11.22 24.18 9.99
CA ASP A 66 11.47 25.29 10.94
C ASP A 66 12.52 24.90 12.01
N GLY A 67 13.12 23.71 11.88
CA GLY A 67 13.99 23.07 12.87
C GLY A 67 13.27 22.07 13.78
N VAL A 68 11.99 22.29 14.12
CA VAL A 68 11.20 21.41 14.99
C VAL A 68 10.29 20.48 14.17
N ASN A 69 9.65 21.05 13.16
CA ASN A 69 8.77 20.39 12.23
C ASN A 69 9.50 20.24 10.90
N ASN A 70 9.72 19.00 10.48
CA ASN A 70 10.46 18.66 9.29
C ASN A 70 9.58 17.77 8.40
N LYS A 71 9.20 18.27 7.22
CA LYS A 71 8.35 17.52 6.28
C LYS A 71 8.96 17.51 4.88
N ALA A 72 8.77 16.40 4.17
CA ALA A 72 9.18 16.25 2.78
C ALA A 72 7.97 15.88 1.93
N GLY A 73 7.96 16.37 0.68
CA GLY A 73 6.85 16.16 -0.23
C GLY A 73 7.21 16.47 -1.67
N SER A 74 6.33 16.09 -2.57
CA SER A 74 6.49 16.41 -3.99
C SER A 74 6.26 17.90 -4.23
N PHE A 75 7.03 18.48 -5.15
CA PHE A 75 6.82 19.84 -5.63
C PHE A 75 5.42 20.08 -6.20
N PHE A 76 4.77 19.03 -6.72
CA PHE A 76 3.41 19.10 -7.28
C PHE A 76 2.31 18.73 -6.28
N ALA A 77 2.68 18.26 -5.08
CA ALA A 77 1.70 17.85 -4.09
C ALA A 77 1.23 19.05 -3.25
N PRO A 78 -0.04 19.07 -2.85
CA PRO A 78 -0.53 20.05 -1.89
C PRO A 78 0.05 19.78 -0.49
N TYR A 79 -0.06 20.77 0.39
CA TYR A 79 0.64 20.82 1.68
C TYR A 79 0.33 19.60 2.57
N GLU A 80 -0.90 19.09 2.56
CA GLU A 80 -1.33 17.93 3.34
C GLU A 80 -0.64 16.60 2.95
N PHE A 81 0.10 16.59 1.82
CA PHE A 81 0.92 15.44 1.41
C PHE A 81 2.41 15.64 1.65
N TYR A 82 2.80 16.64 2.45
CA TYR A 82 4.13 16.75 3.02
C TYR A 82 4.15 16.00 4.36
N TYR A 83 5.01 15.00 4.47
CA TYR A 83 5.06 14.11 5.63
C TYR A 83 6.42 14.16 6.32
N ALA A 84 6.41 13.95 7.64
CA ALA A 84 7.63 13.75 8.39
C ALA A 84 8.22 12.37 8.11
N TRP A 85 9.55 12.28 8.05
CA TRP A 85 10.25 11.00 8.01
C TRP A 85 10.62 10.59 9.43
N ARG A 86 9.98 9.57 10.00
CA ARG A 86 10.09 9.27 11.45
C ARG A 86 10.95 8.07 11.84
N ARG A 87 11.54 7.34 10.87
CA ARG A 87 12.28 6.09 11.14
C ARG A 87 13.68 6.08 10.53
N VAL A 88 14.67 5.65 11.32
CA VAL A 88 16.03 5.32 10.86
C VAL A 88 16.18 3.79 10.82
N ALA A 89 16.89 3.25 9.83
CA ALA A 89 17.11 1.81 9.72
C ALA A 89 17.90 1.24 10.90
N GLY A 90 17.57 0.01 11.30
CA GLY A 90 18.24 -0.69 12.40
C GLY A 90 17.65 -0.40 13.79
N LEU A 91 16.72 0.54 13.91
CA LEU A 91 15.95 0.78 15.14
C LEU A 91 14.65 -0.04 15.09
N ALA A 92 14.41 -0.81 16.16
CA ALA A 92 13.46 -1.94 16.18
C ALA A 92 11.98 -1.55 16.05
N LYS A 93 11.63 -0.29 16.36
CA LYS A 93 10.36 0.42 16.18
C LYS A 93 10.58 1.80 16.81
N ASP A 94 9.77 2.78 16.42
CA ASP A 94 9.85 4.19 16.83
C ASP A 94 10.47 4.38 18.23
N VAL A 95 11.67 4.94 18.27
CA VAL A 95 12.29 5.31 19.53
C VAL A 95 11.54 6.55 20.01
N ASP A 96 10.93 6.49 21.19
CA ASP A 96 10.35 7.67 21.83
C ASP A 96 11.42 8.75 21.96
N GLY A 97 11.15 9.92 21.40
CA GLY A 97 12.08 11.05 21.36
C GLY A 97 13.20 10.84 20.34
N ILE A 98 12.99 11.33 19.11
CA ILE A 98 14.06 11.66 18.18
C ILE A 98 13.69 13.00 17.54
N ASP A 99 14.65 13.92 17.54
CA ASP A 99 14.54 15.17 16.78
C ASP A 99 14.18 14.84 15.33
N SER A 100 13.06 15.37 14.82
CA SER A 100 12.57 15.07 13.48
C SER A 100 13.57 15.45 12.38
N MET A 101 14.53 16.32 12.68
CA MET A 101 15.68 16.61 11.82
C MET A 101 16.64 15.42 11.73
N PHE A 102 16.91 14.74 12.86
CA PHE A 102 17.81 13.59 12.89
C PHE A 102 17.24 12.41 12.09
N THR A 103 15.95 12.13 12.22
CA THR A 103 15.30 11.08 11.41
C THR A 103 15.22 11.45 9.94
N LEU A 104 15.06 12.74 9.60
CA LEU A 104 15.14 13.19 8.21
C LEU A 104 16.54 12.97 7.65
N VAL A 105 17.59 13.38 8.36
CA VAL A 105 18.99 13.28 7.90
C VAL A 105 19.49 11.84 7.87
N GLN A 106 19.40 11.09 8.97
CA GLN A 106 19.89 9.71 9.05
C GLN A 106 18.93 8.68 8.44
N GLY A 107 17.65 9.02 8.37
CA GLY A 107 16.63 8.27 7.67
C GLY A 107 16.63 8.66 6.19
N MET A 108 15.75 9.56 5.79
CA MET A 108 15.50 9.88 4.38
C MET A 108 16.77 10.22 3.58
N PHE A 109 17.69 11.01 4.15
CA PHE A 109 18.92 11.46 3.50
C PHE A 109 20.14 10.57 3.70
N ASN A 110 19.99 9.38 4.31
CA ASN A 110 21.05 8.39 4.21
C ASN A 110 21.39 8.15 2.73
N GLN A 111 22.66 8.19 2.37
CA GLN A 111 23.11 8.22 0.97
C GLN A 111 22.50 7.10 0.11
N ASN A 112 22.45 5.87 0.63
CA ASN A 112 21.88 4.73 -0.10
C ASN A 112 20.36 4.82 -0.15
N ARG A 113 19.72 5.27 0.94
CA ARG A 113 18.27 5.44 1.00
C ARG A 113 17.77 6.55 0.08
N LEU A 114 18.46 7.69 0.03
CA LEU A 114 18.10 8.79 -0.86
C LEU A 114 18.13 8.35 -2.33
N ARG A 115 19.22 7.68 -2.73
CA ARG A 115 19.35 7.12 -4.09
C ARG A 115 18.24 6.13 -4.39
N ASP A 116 17.95 5.27 -3.43
CA ASP A 116 16.89 4.28 -3.56
C ASP A 116 15.50 4.92 -3.67
N ILE A 117 15.20 5.94 -2.85
CA ILE A 117 13.95 6.68 -2.90
C ILE A 117 13.77 7.28 -4.30
N ILE A 118 14.79 7.98 -4.81
CA ILE A 118 14.76 8.61 -6.12
C ILE A 118 14.54 7.58 -7.24
N GLN A 119 15.18 6.41 -7.15
CA GLN A 119 15.13 5.40 -8.20
C GLN A 119 13.86 4.55 -8.19
N ASN A 120 13.32 4.23 -7.01
CA ASN A 120 12.32 3.17 -6.83
C ASN A 120 11.06 3.60 -6.07
N PHE A 121 11.03 4.80 -5.49
CA PHE A 121 9.94 5.22 -4.60
C PHE A 121 9.37 6.61 -4.91
N ILE A 122 9.61 7.11 -6.13
CA ILE A 122 8.94 8.27 -6.68
C ILE A 122 8.13 7.81 -7.89
N TYR A 123 6.82 7.73 -7.73
CA TYR A 123 5.91 7.32 -8.79
C TYR A 123 5.42 8.55 -9.55
N ILE A 124 5.59 8.52 -10.88
CA ILE A 124 5.02 9.49 -11.82
C ILE A 124 4.09 8.69 -12.74
N PRO A 125 2.79 9.02 -12.80
CA PRO A 125 1.87 8.32 -13.69
C PRO A 125 2.24 8.53 -15.16
N ASP A 126 2.07 7.48 -15.98
CA ASP A 126 2.35 7.53 -17.43
C ASP A 126 1.49 8.57 -18.14
N THR A 127 0.23 8.69 -17.70
CA THR A 127 -0.74 9.67 -18.18
C THR A 127 -1.39 10.38 -17.00
N SER A 128 -1.42 11.71 -17.03
CA SER A 128 -2.13 12.50 -16.03
C SER A 128 -2.65 13.78 -16.65
N LYS A 129 -3.82 14.24 -16.19
CA LYS A 129 -4.40 15.55 -16.56
C LYS A 129 -3.75 16.72 -15.81
N LYS A 130 -2.94 16.43 -14.80
CA LYS A 130 -2.26 17.38 -13.91
C LYS A 130 -0.82 16.93 -13.69
N ASP A 131 0.07 17.86 -13.35
CA ASP A 131 1.40 17.48 -12.88
C ASP A 131 1.27 16.65 -11.60
N GLU A 132 1.65 15.37 -11.65
CA GLU A 132 1.51 14.46 -10.52
C GLU A 132 2.80 13.67 -10.32
N LYS A 133 3.26 13.65 -9.08
CA LYS A 133 4.46 12.93 -8.64
C LYS A 133 4.26 12.54 -7.18
N ILE A 134 4.26 11.25 -6.90
CA ILE A 134 4.00 10.69 -5.58
C ILE A 134 5.31 10.16 -4.99
N VAL A 135 5.78 10.85 -3.95
CA VAL A 135 6.96 10.47 -3.16
C VAL A 135 6.49 9.56 -2.03
N CYS A 136 7.18 8.44 -1.80
CA CYS A 136 6.78 7.51 -0.75
C CYS A 136 6.83 8.13 0.65
N ARG A 137 5.96 7.62 1.53
CA ARG A 137 6.06 7.80 2.98
C ARG A 137 7.03 6.79 3.57
N TYR A 138 7.65 7.09 4.72
CA TYR A 138 8.58 6.16 5.36
C TYR A 138 8.01 4.75 5.61
N PRO A 139 6.75 4.53 6.06
CA PRO A 139 6.24 3.16 6.26
C PRO A 139 6.19 2.38 4.95
N GLN A 140 5.85 3.04 3.84
CA GLN A 140 5.79 2.40 2.52
C GLN A 140 7.18 1.97 2.05
N TYR A 141 8.20 2.80 2.28
CA TYR A 141 9.60 2.47 1.98
C TYR A 141 10.07 1.23 2.76
N TYR A 142 9.91 1.25 4.09
CA TYR A 142 10.40 0.17 4.95
C TYR A 142 9.62 -1.12 4.72
N ALA A 143 8.28 -1.05 4.57
CA ALA A 143 7.46 -2.21 4.29
C ALA A 143 7.84 -2.88 2.95
N ALA A 144 7.94 -2.11 1.86
CA ALA A 144 8.29 -2.65 0.56
C ALA A 144 9.69 -3.30 0.56
N ARG A 145 10.67 -2.68 1.22
CA ARG A 145 12.03 -3.25 1.37
C ARG A 145 12.04 -4.51 2.23
N ALA A 146 11.33 -4.51 3.35
CA ALA A 146 11.26 -5.67 4.23
C ALA A 146 10.56 -6.86 3.54
N LEU A 147 9.46 -6.61 2.84
CA LEU A 147 8.76 -7.63 2.05
C LEU A 147 9.62 -8.15 0.91
N TYR A 148 10.32 -7.28 0.17
CA TYR A 148 11.24 -7.70 -0.88
C TYR A 148 12.29 -8.71 -0.38
N GLU A 149 12.94 -8.41 0.75
CA GLU A 149 13.92 -9.32 1.34
C GLU A 149 13.30 -10.61 1.90
N ASN A 150 12.05 -10.55 2.37
CA ASN A 150 11.34 -11.73 2.87
C ASN A 150 10.88 -12.65 1.72
N ILE A 151 10.35 -12.09 0.64
CA ILE A 151 10.00 -12.80 -0.59
C ILE A 151 11.21 -13.53 -1.15
N LYS A 152 12.38 -12.86 -1.19
CA LYS A 152 13.63 -13.47 -1.65
C LYS A 152 14.03 -14.72 -0.86
N LYS A 153 13.72 -14.76 0.43
CA LYS A 153 13.99 -15.92 1.31
C LYS A 153 12.92 -17.00 1.19
N ALA A 154 11.68 -16.59 0.97
CA ALA A 154 10.52 -17.48 0.88
C ALA A 154 10.38 -18.15 -0.48
N GLU A 155 11.07 -17.66 -1.51
CA GLU A 155 10.98 -18.16 -2.88
C GLU A 155 11.33 -19.66 -2.98
N LYS A 156 10.42 -20.41 -3.61
CA LYS A 156 10.62 -21.83 -3.92
C LYS A 156 11.65 -22.00 -5.05
N PRO A 157 12.42 -23.11 -5.07
CA PRO A 157 12.22 -24.34 -4.29
C PRO A 157 12.85 -24.33 -2.89
N ASN A 158 13.58 -23.29 -2.52
CA ASN A 158 14.37 -23.29 -1.27
C ASN A 158 13.57 -22.79 -0.05
N GLY A 159 12.59 -21.91 -0.27
CA GLY A 159 11.69 -21.41 0.77
C GLY A 159 10.33 -22.11 0.81
N ASP A 160 9.45 -21.62 1.67
CA ASP A 160 8.11 -22.18 1.92
C ASP A 160 7.00 -21.55 1.05
N GLY A 161 7.33 -20.56 0.23
CA GLY A 161 6.38 -19.77 -0.56
C GLY A 161 5.62 -18.71 0.23
N LYS A 162 5.94 -18.48 1.52
CA LYS A 162 5.25 -17.50 2.38
C LYS A 162 6.02 -16.18 2.41
N GLY A 163 5.73 -15.33 1.42
CA GLY A 163 6.42 -14.05 1.17
C GLY A 163 6.21 -12.98 2.25
N GLY A 164 5.26 -13.18 3.16
CA GLY A 164 5.03 -12.38 4.36
C GLY A 164 3.72 -11.59 4.32
N THR A 165 3.34 -11.08 5.49
CA THR A 165 2.17 -10.21 5.65
C THR A 165 2.61 -8.78 6.01
N TYR A 166 2.05 -7.78 5.35
CA TYR A 166 2.14 -6.38 5.77
C TYR A 166 0.85 -5.98 6.49
N PHE A 167 1.02 -5.54 7.74
CA PHE A 167 -0.08 -5.02 8.54
C PHE A 167 -0.09 -3.49 8.43
N GLY A 168 -0.91 -2.94 7.53
CA GLY A 168 -1.00 -1.50 7.29
C GLY A 168 -2.38 -0.95 7.63
N ALA A 169 -2.42 0.17 8.36
CA ALA A 169 -3.65 0.87 8.69
C ALA A 169 -4.48 1.18 7.42
N THR A 170 -5.79 1.07 7.52
CA THR A 170 -6.69 1.43 6.41
C THR A 170 -6.55 2.91 6.08
N GLY A 171 -6.36 3.23 4.79
CA GLY A 171 -6.07 4.60 4.35
C GLY A 171 -4.60 5.02 4.41
N SER A 172 -3.68 4.18 4.91
CA SER A 172 -2.24 4.50 4.94
C SER A 172 -1.54 4.52 3.58
N GLY A 173 -2.23 4.10 2.51
CA GLY A 173 -1.67 3.98 1.16
C GLY A 173 -1.04 2.61 0.86
N LYS A 174 -1.72 1.53 1.25
CA LYS A 174 -1.31 0.15 0.93
C LYS A 174 -1.12 -0.08 -0.57
N SER A 175 -1.99 0.48 -1.40
CA SER A 175 -1.89 0.39 -2.87
C SER A 175 -0.56 0.94 -3.41
N PHE A 176 -0.07 2.05 -2.88
CA PHE A 176 1.26 2.57 -3.23
C PHE A 176 2.38 1.67 -2.71
N THR A 177 2.22 1.06 -1.53
CA THR A 177 3.20 0.08 -1.02
C THR A 177 3.30 -1.13 -1.95
N MET A 178 2.16 -1.66 -2.42
CA MET A 178 2.12 -2.72 -3.44
C MET A 178 2.77 -2.30 -4.76
N LEU A 179 2.53 -1.04 -5.19
CA LEU A 179 3.15 -0.49 -6.40
C LEU A 179 4.68 -0.42 -6.28
N TYR A 180 5.19 0.12 -5.17
CA TYR A 180 6.63 0.20 -4.91
C TYR A 180 7.26 -1.19 -4.78
N LEU A 181 6.60 -2.12 -4.08
CA LEU A 181 7.05 -3.52 -4.01
C LEU A 181 7.12 -4.16 -5.40
N THR A 182 6.09 -3.97 -6.22
CA THR A 182 6.04 -4.47 -7.60
C THR A 182 7.18 -3.90 -8.42
N ARG A 183 7.47 -2.59 -8.33
CA ARG A 183 8.64 -1.97 -8.96
C ARG A 183 9.94 -2.64 -8.52
N LEU A 184 10.15 -2.83 -7.22
CA LEU A 184 11.36 -3.50 -6.71
C LEU A 184 11.52 -4.93 -7.26
N LEU A 185 10.43 -5.70 -7.27
CA LEU A 185 10.43 -7.08 -7.78
C LEU A 185 10.72 -7.13 -9.29
N MET A 186 10.07 -6.27 -10.06
CA MET A 186 10.21 -6.21 -11.53
C MET A 186 11.57 -5.70 -11.99
N LYS A 187 12.22 -4.83 -11.22
CA LYS A 187 13.59 -4.33 -11.52
C LYS A 187 14.70 -5.11 -10.82
N SER A 188 14.36 -6.19 -10.12
CA SER A 188 15.34 -7.04 -9.46
C SER A 188 16.04 -7.94 -10.47
N GLU A 189 17.36 -7.96 -10.41
CA GLU A 189 18.17 -8.99 -11.09
C GLU A 189 17.95 -10.38 -10.48
N HIS A 190 17.59 -10.46 -9.20
CA HIS A 190 17.36 -11.75 -8.51
C HIS A 190 16.11 -12.46 -9.01
N PHE A 191 15.00 -11.73 -9.21
CA PHE A 191 13.71 -12.32 -9.57
C PHE A 191 13.49 -12.49 -11.08
N GLU A 192 14.48 -12.11 -11.91
CA GLU A 192 14.47 -12.28 -13.38
C GLU A 192 13.16 -11.81 -14.06
N SER A 193 12.65 -10.64 -13.65
CA SER A 193 11.33 -10.13 -14.03
C SER A 193 10.23 -11.16 -13.73
N PRO A 194 9.78 -11.29 -12.47
CA PRO A 194 8.80 -12.29 -12.09
C PRO A 194 7.43 -11.96 -12.74
N THR A 195 6.55 -12.95 -12.81
CA THR A 195 5.14 -12.67 -13.11
C THR A 195 4.41 -12.34 -11.81
N ILE A 196 3.76 -11.18 -11.75
CA ILE A 196 3.03 -10.72 -10.56
C ILE A 196 1.53 -10.88 -10.78
N VAL A 197 0.83 -11.46 -9.80
CA VAL A 197 -0.63 -11.55 -9.77
C VAL A 197 -1.14 -10.76 -8.57
N LEU A 198 -1.80 -9.64 -8.82
CA LEU A 198 -2.44 -8.80 -7.81
C LEU A 198 -3.89 -9.21 -7.65
N ILE A 199 -4.26 -9.53 -6.41
CA ILE A 199 -5.56 -10.12 -6.08
C ILE A 199 -6.28 -9.19 -5.11
N THR A 200 -7.53 -8.84 -5.41
CA THR A 200 -8.39 -8.05 -4.53
C THR A 200 -9.74 -8.73 -4.28
N ASP A 201 -10.33 -8.53 -3.10
CA ASP A 201 -11.68 -9.03 -2.76
C ASP A 201 -12.80 -8.10 -3.29
N ARG A 202 -12.46 -6.88 -3.72
CA ARG A 202 -13.43 -5.83 -4.04
C ARG A 202 -13.42 -5.47 -5.52
N THR A 203 -14.59 -5.55 -6.16
CA THR A 203 -14.77 -5.16 -7.56
C THR A 203 -14.58 -3.66 -7.80
N ASP A 204 -14.90 -2.81 -6.82
CA ASP A 204 -14.73 -1.35 -6.93
C ASP A 204 -13.32 -0.88 -6.56
N LEU A 205 -12.63 -1.62 -5.69
CA LEU A 205 -11.20 -1.43 -5.42
C LEU A 205 -10.34 -1.93 -6.59
N ASP A 206 -10.85 -2.89 -7.37
CA ASP A 206 -10.24 -3.36 -8.62
C ASP A 206 -10.07 -2.20 -9.61
N ASP A 207 -11.09 -1.36 -9.82
CA ASP A 207 -10.99 -0.24 -10.77
C ASP A 207 -9.91 0.78 -10.37
N GLN A 208 -9.82 1.12 -9.08
CA GLN A 208 -8.81 2.06 -8.59
C GLN A 208 -7.40 1.48 -8.66
N LEU A 209 -7.22 0.25 -8.19
CA LEU A 209 -5.92 -0.42 -8.19
C LEU A 209 -5.47 -0.71 -9.63
N SER A 210 -6.37 -1.21 -10.47
CA SER A 210 -6.15 -1.44 -11.90
C SER A 210 -5.80 -0.15 -12.64
N GLY A 211 -6.56 0.93 -12.41
CA GLY A 211 -6.24 2.25 -12.95
C GLY A 211 -4.85 2.73 -12.54
N GLN A 212 -4.50 2.58 -11.26
CA GLN A 212 -3.18 2.96 -10.74
C GLN A 212 -2.05 2.15 -11.39
N PHE A 213 -2.19 0.82 -11.49
CA PHE A 213 -1.16 -0.05 -12.03
C PHE A 213 -1.02 0.05 -13.55
N THR A 214 -2.14 0.11 -14.28
CA THR A 214 -2.12 0.27 -15.74
C THR A 214 -1.54 1.61 -16.18
N ASN A 215 -1.60 2.62 -15.31
CA ASN A 215 -0.99 3.94 -15.49
C ASN A 215 0.44 4.03 -14.92
N ALA A 216 1.03 2.91 -14.53
CA ALA A 216 2.36 2.83 -13.93
C ALA A 216 3.30 1.89 -14.71
N LYS A 217 3.08 1.70 -16.02
CA LYS A 217 3.91 0.81 -16.86
C LYS A 217 5.34 1.29 -16.95
N SER A 218 5.58 2.59 -17.15
CA SER A 218 6.96 3.12 -17.19
C SER A 218 7.60 3.03 -15.81
N PHE A 219 6.82 3.32 -14.76
CA PHE A 219 7.29 3.26 -13.39
C PHE A 219 7.64 1.84 -12.95
N ILE A 220 6.80 0.84 -13.22
CA ILE A 220 7.09 -0.57 -12.92
C ILE A 220 8.19 -1.08 -13.87
N GLY A 221 8.11 -0.70 -15.14
CA GLY A 221 9.04 -1.05 -16.20
C GLY A 221 8.65 -2.31 -16.98
N ASP A 222 7.35 -2.54 -17.16
CA ASP A 222 6.78 -3.61 -17.98
C ASP A 222 5.47 -3.10 -18.62
N ASP A 223 5.30 -3.30 -19.93
CA ASP A 223 4.10 -2.87 -20.67
C ASP A 223 2.90 -3.82 -20.49
N ASN A 224 3.15 -5.03 -20.00
CA ASN A 224 2.17 -6.10 -19.81
C ASN A 224 1.48 -6.00 -18.44
N ILE A 225 0.91 -4.84 -18.15
CA ILE A 225 0.07 -4.63 -16.97
C ILE A 225 -1.39 -4.63 -17.41
N LYS A 226 -2.17 -5.61 -16.93
CA LYS A 226 -3.54 -5.83 -17.40
C LYS A 226 -4.48 -6.25 -16.26
N SER A 227 -5.69 -5.69 -16.26
CA SER A 227 -6.83 -6.33 -15.59
C SER A 227 -7.20 -7.60 -16.35
N VAL A 228 -7.53 -8.66 -15.62
CA VAL A 228 -7.91 -9.95 -16.18
C VAL A 228 -9.34 -10.27 -15.73
N GLU A 229 -10.19 -10.58 -16.70
CA GLU A 229 -11.63 -10.75 -16.47
C GLU A 229 -12.04 -12.19 -16.17
N SER A 230 -11.18 -13.15 -16.49
CA SER A 230 -11.43 -14.57 -16.21
C SER A 230 -10.16 -15.36 -15.92
N ARG A 231 -10.31 -16.47 -15.21
CA ARG A 231 -9.22 -17.43 -15.00
C ARG A 231 -8.69 -18.01 -16.31
N ALA A 232 -9.55 -18.25 -17.31
CA ALA A 232 -9.14 -18.75 -18.62
C ALA A 232 -8.23 -17.75 -19.36
N GLU A 233 -8.53 -16.45 -19.24
CA GLU A 233 -7.67 -15.39 -19.76
C GLU A 233 -6.33 -15.37 -19.01
N LEU A 234 -6.33 -15.44 -17.67
CA LEU A 234 -5.09 -15.50 -16.90
C LEU A 234 -4.22 -16.69 -17.34
N ARG A 235 -4.83 -17.87 -17.50
CA ARG A 235 -4.14 -19.06 -18.00
C ARG A 235 -3.48 -18.81 -19.35
N THR A 236 -4.21 -18.22 -20.28
CA THR A 236 -3.71 -17.90 -21.62
C THR A 236 -2.54 -16.91 -21.55
N LEU A 237 -2.63 -15.90 -20.68
CA LEU A 237 -1.58 -14.89 -20.50
C LEU A 237 -0.31 -15.45 -19.84
N MET A 238 -0.46 -16.48 -19.00
CA MET A 238 0.64 -17.18 -18.32
C MET A 238 1.25 -18.30 -19.18
N GLN A 239 0.45 -18.96 -20.03
CA GLN A 239 0.92 -19.98 -20.95
C GLN A 239 1.93 -19.41 -21.94
N GLY A 240 3.09 -20.07 -22.07
CA GLY A 240 4.18 -19.63 -22.94
C GLY A 240 4.97 -18.41 -22.43
N ARG A 241 4.56 -17.79 -21.31
CA ARG A 241 5.31 -16.71 -20.68
C ARG A 241 6.40 -17.27 -19.78
N ARG A 242 7.63 -16.77 -19.93
CA ARG A 242 8.79 -17.16 -19.10
C ARG A 242 9.13 -16.13 -18.01
N SER A 243 8.80 -14.86 -18.24
CA SER A 243 9.05 -13.74 -17.33
C SER A 243 8.09 -12.59 -17.64
N GLY A 244 8.00 -11.65 -16.69
CA GLY A 244 7.27 -10.40 -16.78
C GLY A 244 5.76 -10.54 -16.60
N GLY A 245 5.09 -9.40 -16.70
CA GLY A 245 3.64 -9.27 -16.53
C GLY A 245 3.19 -8.99 -15.12
N VAL A 246 2.24 -8.05 -15.03
CA VAL A 246 1.49 -7.76 -13.80
C VAL A 246 0.01 -7.90 -14.13
N PHE A 247 -0.63 -8.89 -13.52
CA PHE A 247 -2.03 -9.22 -13.78
C PHE A 247 -2.86 -8.88 -12.56
N LEU A 248 -3.85 -8.01 -12.75
CA LEU A 248 -4.80 -7.62 -11.71
C LEU A 248 -6.09 -8.40 -11.87
N THR A 249 -6.64 -8.88 -10.77
CA THR A 249 -7.81 -9.75 -10.81
C THR A 249 -8.49 -9.79 -9.45
N THR A 250 -9.77 -10.16 -9.45
CA THR A 250 -10.55 -10.30 -8.22
C THR A 250 -10.56 -11.74 -7.74
N ILE A 251 -10.77 -11.91 -6.44
CA ILE A 251 -10.83 -13.21 -5.78
C ILE A 251 -11.88 -14.15 -6.40
N HIS A 252 -13.03 -13.59 -6.79
CA HIS A 252 -14.17 -14.35 -7.29
C HIS A 252 -13.87 -15.09 -8.59
N LYS A 253 -12.96 -14.54 -9.40
CA LYS A 253 -12.54 -15.08 -10.71
C LYS A 253 -11.78 -16.41 -10.59
N PHE A 254 -11.33 -16.83 -9.40
CA PHE A 254 -10.58 -18.09 -9.18
C PHE A 254 -11.39 -19.22 -8.53
N THR A 255 -12.68 -19.01 -8.27
CA THR A 255 -13.48 -19.98 -7.52
C THR A 255 -14.09 -21.12 -8.37
N GLU A 256 -13.84 -21.11 -9.67
CA GLU A 256 -14.49 -22.02 -10.62
C GLU A 256 -13.84 -23.41 -10.71
N ASP A 257 -12.51 -23.51 -10.60
CA ASP A 257 -11.75 -24.76 -10.70
C ASP A 257 -10.31 -24.65 -10.15
N THR A 258 -9.71 -25.79 -9.77
CA THR A 258 -8.34 -25.94 -9.21
C THR A 258 -7.28 -26.30 -10.26
N GLU A 259 -7.63 -26.33 -11.55
CA GLU A 259 -6.68 -26.72 -12.61
C GLU A 259 -5.38 -25.91 -12.57
N LEU A 260 -4.24 -26.60 -12.68
CA LEU A 260 -2.92 -25.98 -12.69
C LEU A 260 -2.79 -24.89 -13.78
N LEU A 261 -2.41 -23.67 -13.37
CA LEU A 261 -2.09 -22.58 -14.28
C LEU A 261 -0.64 -22.70 -14.77
N THR A 262 0.29 -22.93 -13.84
CA THR A 262 1.72 -23.08 -14.13
C THR A 262 2.50 -23.56 -12.90
N GLU A 263 3.61 -24.26 -13.14
CA GLU A 263 4.52 -24.74 -12.09
C GLU A 263 5.75 -23.84 -11.89
N ARG A 264 5.80 -22.68 -12.57
CA ARG A 264 6.92 -21.73 -12.45
C ARG A 264 7.07 -21.23 -11.00
N THR A 265 8.31 -21.09 -10.56
CA THR A 265 8.67 -20.55 -9.24
C THR A 265 8.75 -19.03 -9.21
N ASN A 266 9.06 -18.39 -10.35
CA ASN A 266 9.16 -16.93 -10.50
C ASN A 266 7.78 -16.25 -10.64
N ILE A 267 6.86 -16.59 -9.75
CA ILE A 267 5.50 -16.04 -9.67
C ILE A 267 5.26 -15.53 -8.27
N ILE A 268 4.78 -14.28 -8.18
CA ILE A 268 4.51 -13.63 -6.91
C ILE A 268 3.05 -13.20 -6.89
N CYS A 269 2.29 -13.72 -5.94
CA CYS A 269 0.90 -13.35 -5.70
C CYS A 269 0.84 -12.33 -4.56
N ILE A 270 0.28 -11.16 -4.84
CA ILE A 270 0.10 -10.08 -3.85
C ILE A 270 -1.40 -9.89 -3.65
N SER A 271 -1.88 -10.21 -2.44
CA SER A 271 -3.28 -10.08 -2.05
C SER A 271 -3.52 -8.81 -1.25
N ASP A 272 -4.43 -7.95 -1.71
CA ASP A 272 -4.97 -6.84 -0.93
C ASP A 272 -6.18 -7.29 -0.10
N GLU A 273 -6.36 -6.65 1.05
CA GLU A 273 -7.32 -7.02 2.09
C GLU A 273 -7.34 -8.53 2.37
N ALA A 274 -6.14 -9.07 2.61
CA ALA A 274 -5.91 -10.47 2.94
C ALA A 274 -6.63 -10.86 4.25
N HIS A 275 -7.88 -11.30 4.12
CA HIS A 275 -8.77 -11.66 5.22
C HIS A 275 -9.52 -12.99 4.94
N ARG A 276 -10.55 -13.31 5.73
CA ARG A 276 -11.12 -14.66 5.91
C ARG A 276 -11.71 -15.28 4.64
N SER A 277 -12.12 -14.47 3.66
CA SER A 277 -12.52 -14.91 2.31
C SER A 277 -11.35 -15.53 1.54
N GLN A 278 -10.14 -15.00 1.74
CA GLN A 278 -8.92 -15.41 1.04
C GLN A 278 -8.17 -16.55 1.74
N THR A 279 -8.38 -16.76 3.04
CA THR A 279 -7.57 -17.67 3.86
C THR A 279 -8.23 -19.01 4.17
N ASN A 280 -9.50 -19.16 3.78
CA ASN A 280 -10.24 -20.37 4.07
C ASN A 280 -9.65 -21.52 3.23
N LEU A 281 -9.18 -22.59 3.85
CA LEU A 281 -8.72 -23.81 3.17
C LEU A 281 -9.78 -24.92 3.24
N ASP A 282 -10.82 -24.69 4.05
CA ASP A 282 -11.83 -25.69 4.37
C ASP A 282 -12.76 -25.96 3.20
N GLN A 283 -13.11 -27.22 3.06
CA GLN A 283 -14.07 -27.69 2.08
C GLN A 283 -15.50 -27.42 2.58
N LYS A 284 -16.22 -26.51 1.92
CA LYS A 284 -17.66 -26.34 2.08
C LYS A 284 -18.38 -27.32 1.15
N VAL A 285 -19.17 -28.22 1.72
CA VAL A 285 -20.03 -29.13 0.96
C VAL A 285 -21.44 -28.56 0.93
N LYS A 286 -21.92 -28.13 -0.24
CA LYS A 286 -23.34 -27.79 -0.47
C LYS A 286 -24.02 -28.94 -1.19
N ILE A 287 -24.97 -29.58 -0.53
CA ILE A 287 -25.85 -30.56 -1.16
C ILE A 287 -26.98 -29.77 -1.85
N THR A 288 -27.10 -29.93 -3.15
CA THR A 288 -28.16 -29.33 -3.97
C THR A 288 -29.01 -30.43 -4.60
N SER A 289 -30.21 -30.10 -5.08
CA SER A 289 -31.09 -31.03 -5.82
C SER A 289 -30.45 -31.62 -7.09
N LYS A 290 -29.33 -31.04 -7.56
CA LYS A 290 -28.54 -31.50 -8.71
C LYS A 290 -27.25 -32.26 -8.32
N GLY A 291 -27.03 -32.53 -7.03
CA GLY A 291 -25.85 -33.26 -6.52
C GLY A 291 -25.06 -32.54 -5.43
N VAL A 292 -23.94 -33.16 -5.02
CA VAL A 292 -23.02 -32.64 -4.00
C VAL A 292 -22.01 -31.67 -4.65
N LYS A 293 -22.13 -30.37 -4.37
CA LYS A 293 -21.14 -29.37 -4.79
C LYS A 293 -20.13 -29.15 -3.66
N LYS A 294 -18.90 -29.60 -3.87
CA LYS A 294 -17.75 -29.32 -3.00
C LYS A 294 -17.13 -28.00 -3.45
N THR A 295 -16.95 -27.05 -2.53
CA THR A 295 -16.31 -25.75 -2.80
C THR A 295 -15.21 -25.57 -1.79
N PHE A 296 -13.98 -25.30 -2.23
CA PHE A 296 -12.88 -25.00 -1.31
C PHE A 296 -12.89 -23.52 -0.97
N GLY A 297 -12.15 -23.11 0.05
CA GLY A 297 -11.87 -21.69 0.20
C GLY A 297 -10.76 -21.23 -0.75
N PHE A 298 -10.67 -19.91 -0.95
CA PHE A 298 -9.90 -19.32 -2.05
C PHE A 298 -8.40 -19.63 -1.99
N ALA A 299 -7.78 -19.59 -0.80
CA ALA A 299 -6.37 -19.93 -0.63
C ALA A 299 -6.04 -21.27 -1.29
N ARG A 300 -6.92 -22.27 -1.12
CA ARG A 300 -6.71 -23.59 -1.71
C ARG A 300 -6.75 -23.55 -3.23
N TYR A 301 -7.75 -22.88 -3.82
CA TYR A 301 -7.79 -22.71 -5.27
C TYR A 301 -6.52 -22.03 -5.78
N LEU A 302 -6.07 -20.96 -5.14
CA LEU A 302 -4.89 -20.21 -5.57
C LEU A 302 -3.59 -21.03 -5.42
N HIS A 303 -3.41 -21.73 -4.29
CA HIS A 303 -2.24 -22.59 -4.06
C HIS A 303 -2.19 -23.79 -5.00
N ASP A 304 -3.33 -24.45 -5.24
CA ASP A 304 -3.39 -25.60 -6.16
C ASP A 304 -3.11 -25.15 -7.61
N SER A 305 -3.53 -23.93 -7.96
CA SER A 305 -3.31 -23.33 -9.29
C SER A 305 -1.86 -22.92 -9.55
N LEU A 306 -1.18 -22.43 -8.51
CA LEU A 306 0.14 -21.80 -8.54
C LEU A 306 1.02 -22.38 -7.41
N PRO A 307 1.32 -23.69 -7.43
CA PRO A 307 1.89 -24.41 -6.29
C PRO A 307 3.29 -23.90 -5.89
N ASN A 308 4.00 -23.28 -6.82
CA ASN A 308 5.37 -22.80 -6.64
C ASN A 308 5.47 -21.28 -6.49
N ALA A 309 4.35 -20.55 -6.45
CA ALA A 309 4.35 -19.10 -6.27
C ALA A 309 4.70 -18.69 -4.83
N THR A 310 5.17 -17.45 -4.68
CA THR A 310 5.36 -16.79 -3.40
C THR A 310 4.17 -15.88 -3.09
N PHE A 311 3.54 -16.05 -1.93
CA PHE A 311 2.31 -15.37 -1.53
C PHE A 311 2.59 -14.27 -0.52
N VAL A 312 2.09 -13.05 -0.80
CA VAL A 312 2.25 -11.86 0.04
C VAL A 312 0.89 -11.28 0.36
N GLY A 313 0.64 -10.99 1.64
CA GLY A 313 -0.65 -10.47 2.11
C GLY A 313 -0.56 -9.02 2.59
N PHE A 314 -1.48 -8.17 2.15
CA PHE A 314 -1.68 -6.81 2.66
C PHE A 314 -3.00 -6.76 3.41
N THR A 315 -3.00 -6.33 4.67
CA THR A 315 -4.24 -6.31 5.48
C THR A 315 -4.20 -5.23 6.55
N GLY A 316 -5.37 -4.67 6.88
CA GLY A 316 -5.57 -3.84 8.06
C GLY A 316 -5.87 -4.63 9.34
N THR A 317 -6.12 -5.93 9.24
CA THR A 317 -6.54 -6.79 10.36
C THR A 317 -5.96 -8.20 10.19
N PRO A 318 -4.67 -8.42 10.52
CA PRO A 318 -4.07 -9.74 10.39
C PRO A 318 -4.72 -10.72 11.37
N ILE A 319 -5.23 -11.84 10.86
CA ILE A 319 -5.73 -12.98 11.64
C ILE A 319 -4.81 -14.19 11.40
N ASP A 320 -4.82 -15.18 12.31
CA ASP A 320 -3.92 -16.35 12.20
C ASP A 320 -4.03 -17.06 10.84
N ALA A 321 -5.25 -17.22 10.32
CA ALA A 321 -5.46 -17.81 9.00
C ALA A 321 -4.78 -17.03 7.85
N THR A 322 -4.62 -15.71 7.98
CA THR A 322 -3.84 -14.88 7.04
C THR A 322 -2.36 -15.25 7.13
N LEU A 323 -1.84 -15.40 8.36
CA LEU A 323 -0.43 -15.71 8.58
C LEU A 323 -0.07 -17.13 8.14
N ASP A 324 -1.03 -18.07 8.19
CA ASP A 324 -0.84 -19.43 7.70
C ASP A 324 -0.60 -19.49 6.19
N VAL A 325 -1.27 -18.62 5.43
CA VAL A 325 -1.19 -18.55 3.96
C VAL A 325 0.00 -17.71 3.51
N PHE A 326 0.10 -16.48 4.02
CA PHE A 326 1.05 -15.49 3.52
C PHE A 326 2.34 -15.46 4.33
N GLY A 327 2.36 -16.00 5.55
CA GLY A 327 3.49 -15.90 6.49
C GLY A 327 3.31 -14.79 7.52
N LYS A 328 4.26 -14.74 8.47
CA LYS A 328 4.23 -13.80 9.61
C LYS A 328 4.21 -12.34 9.15
N VAL A 329 3.79 -11.45 10.05
CA VAL A 329 3.88 -10.01 9.83
C VAL A 329 5.35 -9.61 9.69
N VAL A 330 5.73 -9.10 8.51
CA VAL A 330 7.10 -8.69 8.17
C VAL A 330 7.36 -7.24 8.60
N ASP A 331 6.39 -6.36 8.37
CA ASP A 331 6.41 -4.98 8.84
C ASP A 331 4.96 -4.55 9.16
N SER A 332 4.83 -3.58 10.07
CA SER A 332 3.55 -3.10 10.56
C SER A 332 3.54 -1.58 10.64
N TYR A 333 2.45 -0.99 10.17
CA TYR A 333 2.12 0.42 10.34
C TYR A 333 0.68 0.53 10.84
N THR A 334 0.54 0.76 12.13
CA THR A 334 -0.71 0.70 12.88
C THR A 334 -1.55 1.96 12.69
N THR A 335 -2.85 1.86 13.01
CA THR A 335 -3.74 3.03 13.01
C THR A 335 -3.26 4.11 13.96
N ALA A 336 -2.67 3.75 15.10
CA ALA A 336 -2.13 4.71 16.06
C ALA A 336 -0.95 5.50 15.48
N GLU A 337 -0.02 4.83 14.79
CA GLU A 337 1.08 5.48 14.05
C GLU A 337 0.53 6.36 12.92
N SER A 338 -0.45 5.86 12.16
CA SER A 338 -1.08 6.60 11.06
C SER A 338 -1.78 7.90 11.50
N VAL A 339 -2.42 7.91 12.67
CA VAL A 339 -3.03 9.12 13.26
C VAL A 339 -1.96 10.07 13.79
N ARG A 340 -0.93 9.55 14.49
CA ARG A 340 0.21 10.34 14.99
C ARG A 340 0.96 11.05 13.85
N ASP A 341 1.00 10.42 12.68
CA ASP A 341 1.69 10.93 11.50
C ASP A 341 0.82 11.83 10.62
N GLU A 342 -0.40 12.16 11.08
CA GLU A 342 -1.36 13.01 10.35
C GLU A 342 -1.75 12.43 8.98
N ILE A 343 -1.59 11.12 8.78
CA ILE A 343 -1.91 10.42 7.53
C ILE A 343 -3.39 10.02 7.49
N THR A 344 -3.96 9.67 8.64
CA THR A 344 -5.38 9.33 8.80
C THR A 344 -6.01 10.14 9.92
N VAL A 345 -7.30 10.44 9.78
CA VAL A 345 -8.08 11.09 10.84
C VAL A 345 -8.40 10.13 11.97
N GLY A 346 -8.38 10.62 13.22
CA GLY A 346 -8.81 9.84 14.38
C GLY A 346 -10.32 9.59 14.35
N ILE A 347 -10.73 8.35 14.64
CA ILE A 347 -12.15 7.99 14.74
C ILE A 347 -12.55 8.07 16.21
N VAL A 348 -13.45 8.99 16.54
CA VAL A 348 -14.09 9.05 17.86
C VAL A 348 -15.36 8.21 17.80
N HIS A 349 -15.43 7.14 18.60
CA HIS A 349 -16.64 6.32 18.70
C HIS A 349 -17.50 6.81 19.85
N GLU A 350 -18.65 7.42 19.53
CA GLU A 350 -19.69 7.73 20.52
C GLU A 350 -20.66 6.54 20.60
N GLY A 351 -20.49 5.70 21.62
CA GLY A 351 -21.41 4.59 21.89
C GLY A 351 -22.76 5.13 22.36
N ARG A 352 -23.77 5.10 21.49
CA ARG A 352 -25.15 5.43 21.88
C ARG A 352 -25.86 4.16 22.32
N ALA A 353 -26.07 4.02 23.63
CA ALA A 353 -26.98 3.00 24.13
C ALA A 353 -28.40 3.36 23.68
N ALA A 354 -28.97 2.57 22.77
CA ALA A 354 -30.40 2.63 22.53
C ALA A 354 -31.09 2.10 23.80
N THR A 355 -31.76 2.98 24.55
CA THR A 355 -32.58 2.57 25.67
C THR A 355 -33.76 1.79 25.12
N VAL A 356 -33.67 0.46 25.13
CA VAL A 356 -34.80 -0.41 24.77
C VAL A 356 -35.77 -0.39 25.94
N VAL A 357 -36.72 0.55 25.90
CA VAL A 357 -37.83 0.57 26.84
C VAL A 357 -38.86 -0.44 26.33
N LEU A 358 -39.00 -1.56 27.05
CA LEU A 358 -40.07 -2.51 26.79
C LEU A 358 -41.41 -1.82 27.08
N HIS A 359 -42.29 -1.77 26.08
CA HIS A 359 -43.66 -1.33 26.30
C HIS A 359 -44.40 -2.44 27.06
N ASN A 360 -44.60 -2.28 28.37
CA ASN A 360 -45.28 -3.27 29.21
C ASN A 360 -46.63 -3.72 28.64
N SER A 361 -47.39 -2.81 28.01
CA SER A 361 -48.66 -3.13 27.35
C SER A 361 -48.51 -4.14 26.19
N LYS A 362 -47.41 -4.08 25.45
CA LYS A 362 -47.10 -5.05 24.39
C LYS A 362 -46.66 -6.40 24.96
N LEU A 363 -46.02 -6.39 26.12
CA LEU A 363 -45.61 -7.60 26.83
C LEU A 363 -46.83 -8.35 27.36
N GLU A 364 -47.78 -7.63 27.96
CA GLU A 364 -49.08 -8.17 28.41
C GLU A 364 -49.91 -8.74 27.24
N GLU A 365 -49.93 -8.08 26.07
CA GLU A 365 -50.58 -8.63 24.86
C GLU A 365 -49.97 -9.96 24.41
N ILE A 366 -48.63 -10.07 24.47
CA ILE A 366 -47.91 -11.28 24.07
C ILE A 366 -48.15 -12.40 25.07
N GLU A 367 -48.07 -12.13 26.37
CA GLU A 367 -48.35 -13.11 27.43
C GLU A 367 -49.78 -13.66 27.31
N LYS A 368 -50.77 -12.77 27.14
CA LYS A 368 -52.16 -13.16 26.96
C LYS A 368 -52.39 -14.01 25.70
N TYR A 369 -51.71 -13.69 24.60
CA TYR A 369 -51.75 -14.52 23.39
C TYR A 369 -51.23 -15.94 23.63
N TYR A 370 -50.15 -16.09 24.41
CA TYR A 370 -49.59 -17.40 24.74
C TYR A 370 -50.50 -18.20 25.67
N GLU A 371 -51.15 -17.55 26.65
CA GLU A 371 -52.14 -18.19 27.51
C GLU A 371 -53.34 -18.71 26.70
N GLU A 372 -53.93 -17.87 25.84
CA GLU A 372 -55.06 -18.26 24.97
C GLU A 372 -54.68 -19.39 23.98
N ALA A 373 -53.44 -19.39 23.48
CA ALA A 373 -52.95 -20.43 22.58
C ALA A 373 -52.72 -21.77 23.30
N CYS A 374 -52.35 -21.75 24.59
CA CYS A 374 -52.22 -22.92 25.43
C CYS A 374 -53.60 -23.50 25.79
N GLU A 375 -54.59 -22.66 26.10
CA GLU A 375 -55.96 -23.10 26.41
C GLU A 375 -56.67 -23.72 25.20
N ARG A 376 -56.39 -23.28 23.97
CA ARG A 376 -56.95 -23.88 22.75
C ARG A 376 -56.35 -25.24 22.36
N ARG A 377 -55.31 -25.70 23.07
CA ARG A 377 -54.62 -26.98 22.81
C ARG A 377 -54.82 -28.03 23.91
N GLY A 378 -55.54 -27.71 24.98
CA GLY A 378 -56.11 -28.68 25.93
C GLY A 378 -57.55 -29.01 25.56
#